data_AF-A0A843RM47-F1
#
_entry.id   AF-A0A843RM47-F1
#
_cell.length_a   1.000
_cell.length_b   1.000
_cell.length_c   1.000
_cell.angle_alpha   90.00
_cell.angle_beta   90.00
_cell.angle_gamma   90.00
#
_symmetry.space_group_name_H-M   'P 1'
#
loop_
_entity.id
_entity.type
_entity.pdbx_description
1 polymer ?
#
loop_
_entity_poly.entity_id
_entity_poly.type
_entity_poly.pdbx_seq_one_letter_code
_entity_poly.pdbx_strand_id
1 'polypeptide(L)'
;MLKTIRDATLLEFELPAMPLPHRPASARGLPATLPAVFAGLLALAACDQGPSTVTPYMHPSGSFDFLIAATRNEGPLYMEIDGDPFGEGEALESQVTAVMEKALQSRVLQLTTEQDAAEDPAFRLVLVFNSPNIGEVLAFCSRQPEGGPPTSAERIELRAGFCRGDDLLAAVDGWVEDAAGTADPRFEQLMRQVVRDLFTRRRSDD
;
A
#
# COMPACT_ATOMS: atom_id res chain seq x y z
N MET A 1 -8.77 -37.56 36.24
CA MET A 1 -7.33 -37.85 36.13
C MET A 1 -6.62 -36.52 35.89
N LEU A 2 -5.98 -35.98 36.94
CA LEU A 2 -5.11 -34.82 36.87
C LEU A 2 -3.79 -35.21 36.19
N LYS A 3 -3.30 -34.38 35.25
CA LYS A 3 -1.86 -34.28 35.02
C LYS A 3 -1.46 -32.86 34.63
N THR A 4 -1.13 -32.12 35.68
CA THR A 4 -0.22 -30.98 35.74
C THR A 4 1.07 -31.25 34.98
N ILE A 5 1.48 -30.33 34.09
CA ILE A 5 2.91 -30.05 33.83
C ILE A 5 3.03 -28.52 33.69
N ARG A 6 3.62 -27.91 34.73
CA ARG A 6 4.25 -26.60 34.72
C ARG A 6 5.56 -26.75 33.94
N ASP A 7 5.93 -25.76 33.13
CA ASP A 7 7.29 -25.23 33.14
C ASP A 7 7.31 -23.84 32.51
N ALA A 8 7.57 -22.86 33.38
CA ALA A 8 7.80 -21.48 33.02
C ALA A 8 9.32 -21.31 32.96
N THR A 9 9.89 -21.28 31.74
CA THR A 9 11.29 -20.94 31.55
C THR A 9 11.39 -19.45 31.27
N LEU A 10 11.73 -18.71 32.32
CA LEU A 10 12.17 -17.32 32.25
C LEU A 10 13.51 -17.29 31.52
N LEU A 11 13.55 -16.74 30.31
CA LEU A 11 14.78 -16.35 29.64
C LEU A 11 15.23 -15.01 30.23
N GLU A 12 16.24 -15.07 31.10
CA GLU A 12 16.99 -13.90 31.56
C GLU A 12 17.73 -13.28 30.36
N PHE A 13 17.28 -12.09 29.95
CA PHE A 13 18.00 -11.24 29.00
C PHE A 13 19.08 -10.47 29.78
N GLU A 14 20.31 -10.97 29.75
CA GLU A 14 21.49 -10.22 30.19
C GLU A 14 21.73 -9.02 29.25
N LEU A 15 21.50 -7.81 29.78
CA LEU A 15 21.82 -6.55 29.12
C LEU A 15 23.33 -6.26 29.19
N PRO A 16 24.03 -6.05 28.06
CA PRO A 16 25.43 -5.65 28.11
C PRO A 16 25.58 -4.20 28.62
N ALA A 17 26.48 -4.03 29.59
CA ALA A 17 26.83 -2.74 30.18
C ALA A 17 27.48 -1.81 29.14
N MET A 18 26.85 -0.67 28.87
CA MET A 18 27.43 0.40 28.04
C MET A 18 28.49 1.18 28.84
N PRO A 19 29.67 1.46 28.25
CA PRO A 19 30.69 2.28 28.89
C PRO A 19 30.30 3.76 28.91
N LEU A 20 30.55 4.41 30.05
CA LEU A 20 30.34 5.84 30.26
C LEU A 20 31.35 6.68 29.45
N PRO A 21 30.92 7.78 28.81
CA PRO A 21 31.83 8.69 28.13
C PRO A 21 32.63 9.53 29.15
N HIS A 22 33.96 9.53 28.97
CA HIS A 22 34.89 10.36 29.71
C HIS A 22 34.71 11.83 29.37
N ARG A 23 34.58 12.69 30.40
CA ARG A 23 34.57 14.15 30.30
C ARG A 23 36.00 14.67 30.08
N PRO A 24 36.32 15.37 28.97
CA PRO A 24 37.55 16.15 28.91
C PRO A 24 37.39 17.50 29.62
N ALA A 25 38.46 17.86 30.33
CA ALA A 25 38.60 19.05 31.15
C ALA A 25 38.64 20.35 30.34
N SER A 26 38.10 21.39 30.98
CA SER A 26 38.05 22.78 30.53
C SER A 26 39.45 23.42 30.41
N ALA A 27 39.71 24.09 29.29
CA ALA A 27 40.84 25.00 29.13
C ALA A 27 40.40 26.33 28.50
N ARG A 28 40.96 27.41 29.07
CA ARG A 28 40.61 28.83 28.93
C ARG A 28 41.04 29.46 27.59
N GLY A 29 40.25 30.43 27.11
CA GLY A 29 40.73 31.80 26.82
C GLY A 29 40.87 32.29 25.35
N LEU A 30 39.92 33.15 24.93
CA LEU A 30 40.01 34.40 24.12
C LEU A 30 40.62 34.38 22.68
N PRO A 31 40.41 35.41 21.82
CA PRO A 31 39.22 36.23 21.49
C PRO A 31 39.00 36.39 19.95
N ALA A 32 38.00 37.21 19.57
CA ALA A 32 37.91 38.03 18.33
C ALA A 32 37.26 37.45 17.03
N THR A 33 36.06 37.98 16.76
CA THR A 33 35.51 38.49 15.47
C THR A 33 35.13 37.55 14.30
N LEU A 34 33.93 37.84 13.76
CA LEU A 34 33.35 37.55 12.43
C LEU A 34 32.70 36.16 12.23
N PRO A 35 31.72 36.00 11.31
CA PRO A 35 30.33 36.45 11.40
C PRO A 35 29.32 35.32 11.04
N ALA A 36 28.02 35.53 11.29
CA ALA A 36 26.89 34.97 10.54
C ALA A 36 26.70 33.43 10.42
N VAL A 37 25.42 33.05 10.27
CA VAL A 37 24.92 31.73 9.81
C VAL A 37 24.81 30.65 10.89
N PHE A 38 23.87 30.83 11.83
CA PHE A 38 23.19 29.71 12.50
C PHE A 38 21.68 29.92 12.39
N ALA A 39 21.17 29.88 11.17
CA ALA A 39 19.73 29.94 10.87
C ALA A 39 19.44 29.05 9.67
N GLY A 40 19.20 27.75 9.89
CA GLY A 40 18.90 26.85 8.78
C GLY A 40 18.81 25.36 9.08
N LEU A 41 18.43 24.93 10.29
CA LEU A 41 18.38 23.50 10.68
C LEU A 41 17.04 23.03 11.26
N LEU A 42 15.93 23.77 11.07
CA LEU A 42 14.62 23.43 11.63
C LEU A 42 13.56 22.99 10.59
N ALA A 43 13.93 22.67 9.35
CA ALA A 43 12.98 22.28 8.29
C ALA A 43 12.93 20.76 8.04
N LEU A 44 13.03 19.93 9.08
CA LEU A 44 12.99 18.45 8.96
C LEU A 44 11.96 17.85 9.92
N ALA A 45 10.68 18.18 9.72
CA ALA A 45 9.56 17.41 10.28
C ALA A 45 8.22 17.81 9.62
N ALA A 46 8.15 17.79 8.30
CA ALA A 46 6.89 17.46 7.65
C ALA A 46 7.02 16.00 7.19
N CYS A 47 6.94 15.07 8.16
CA CYS A 47 6.57 13.70 7.84
C CYS A 47 5.10 13.80 7.42
N ASP A 48 4.93 14.12 6.14
CA ASP A 48 3.66 14.34 5.47
C ASP A 48 2.71 13.17 5.75
N GLN A 49 1.44 13.45 5.99
CA GLN A 49 0.37 12.45 6.06
C GLN A 49 0.19 11.81 4.67
N GLY A 50 1.14 10.93 4.32
CA GLY A 50 1.17 10.21 3.06
C GLY A 50 0.13 9.09 3.03
N PRO A 51 -0.14 8.55 1.84
CA PRO A 51 -1.03 7.40 1.70
C PRO A 51 -0.47 6.19 2.47
N SER A 52 -1.41 5.38 2.97
CA SER A 52 -1.12 4.18 3.74
C SER A 52 -1.86 2.99 3.13
N THR A 53 -1.22 1.83 3.18
CA THR A 53 -1.76 0.57 2.70
C THR A 53 -1.53 -0.54 3.74
N VAL A 54 -2.45 -1.49 3.79
CA VAL A 54 -2.33 -2.74 4.53
C VAL A 54 -2.76 -3.90 3.64
N THR A 55 -2.12 -5.05 3.77
CA THR A 55 -2.45 -6.25 2.97
C THR A 55 -3.21 -7.24 3.83
N PRO A 56 -4.55 -7.14 3.95
CA PRO A 56 -5.33 -8.04 4.79
C PRO A 56 -5.31 -9.50 4.31
N TYR A 57 -4.98 -9.73 3.04
CA TYR A 57 -4.86 -11.09 2.51
C TYR A 57 -3.86 -11.17 1.36
N MET A 58 -3.08 -12.25 1.36
CA MET A 58 -2.17 -12.63 0.28
C MET A 58 -2.19 -14.16 0.16
N HIS A 59 -2.34 -14.67 -1.07
CA HIS A 59 -2.28 -16.11 -1.31
C HIS A 59 -0.89 -16.65 -0.88
N PRO A 60 -0.79 -17.87 -0.31
CA PRO A 60 0.48 -18.39 0.21
C PRO A 60 1.64 -18.49 -0.79
N SER A 61 1.33 -18.61 -2.08
CA SER A 61 2.34 -18.57 -3.16
C SER A 61 2.72 -17.14 -3.60
N GLY A 62 2.19 -16.11 -2.95
CA GLY A 62 2.14 -14.76 -3.50
C GLY A 62 1.18 -14.65 -4.68
N SER A 63 1.01 -13.42 -5.17
CA SER A 63 0.10 -13.06 -6.26
C SER A 63 0.81 -12.78 -7.58
N PHE A 64 2.12 -12.50 -7.56
CA PHE A 64 2.87 -12.13 -8.76
C PHE A 64 2.88 -13.25 -9.83
N ASP A 65 2.95 -14.52 -9.43
CA ASP A 65 2.90 -15.64 -10.38
C ASP A 65 1.55 -15.75 -11.08
N PHE A 66 0.47 -15.38 -10.39
CA PHE A 66 -0.86 -15.29 -10.98
C PHE A 66 -0.97 -14.10 -11.94
N LEU A 67 -0.34 -12.96 -11.64
CA LEU A 67 -0.25 -11.85 -12.59
C LEU A 67 0.46 -12.28 -13.89
N ILE A 68 1.55 -13.03 -13.79
CA ILE A 68 2.23 -13.60 -14.96
C ILE A 68 1.28 -14.53 -15.73
N ALA A 69 0.52 -15.35 -15.01
CA ALA A 69 -0.43 -16.27 -15.61
C ALA A 69 -1.64 -15.57 -16.27
N ALA A 70 -2.03 -14.39 -15.78
CA ALA A 70 -3.12 -13.57 -16.32
C ALA A 70 -2.70 -12.75 -17.55
N THR A 71 -1.41 -12.41 -17.68
CA THR A 71 -0.87 -11.52 -18.72
C THR A 71 0.20 -12.23 -19.56
N ARG A 72 -0.01 -13.50 -19.92
CA ARG A 72 1.05 -14.40 -20.44
C ARG A 72 1.78 -13.84 -21.65
N ASN A 73 1.04 -13.23 -22.58
CA ASN A 73 1.53 -12.63 -23.80
C ASN A 73 1.66 -11.10 -23.68
N GLU A 74 1.82 -10.60 -22.46
CA GLU A 74 1.86 -9.16 -22.13
C GLU A 74 0.56 -8.42 -22.47
N GLY A 75 -0.54 -9.13 -22.68
CA GLY A 75 -1.86 -8.56 -22.89
C GLY A 75 -2.46 -7.94 -21.63
N PRO A 76 -3.56 -7.20 -21.77
CA PRO A 76 -4.12 -6.41 -20.69
C PRO A 76 -4.83 -7.29 -19.66
N LEU A 77 -4.72 -6.89 -18.39
CA LEU A 77 -5.49 -7.43 -17.28
C LEU A 77 -6.78 -6.63 -17.12
N TYR A 78 -7.92 -7.33 -16.95
CA TYR A 78 -9.19 -6.68 -16.70
C TYR A 78 -9.18 -5.95 -15.34
N MET A 79 -9.64 -4.71 -15.33
CA MET A 79 -9.79 -3.88 -14.14
C MET A 79 -11.24 -3.39 -14.02
N GLU A 80 -11.77 -3.50 -12.82
CA GLU A 80 -13.07 -2.97 -12.43
C GLU A 80 -12.85 -1.86 -11.40
N ILE A 81 -13.52 -0.73 -11.59
CA ILE A 81 -13.53 0.38 -10.63
C ILE A 81 -14.97 0.61 -10.21
N ASP A 82 -15.22 0.54 -8.92
CA ASP A 82 -16.51 0.84 -8.30
C ASP A 82 -16.36 1.99 -7.29
N GLY A 83 -17.30 2.93 -7.35
CA GLY A 83 -17.26 4.19 -6.62
C GLY A 83 -16.56 5.31 -7.39
N ASP A 84 -16.81 6.54 -6.97
CA ASP A 84 -16.22 7.74 -7.55
C ASP A 84 -15.80 8.68 -6.43
N PRO A 85 -14.56 8.60 -5.93
CA PRO A 85 -14.17 9.34 -4.73
C PRO A 85 -14.20 10.86 -4.90
N PHE A 86 -14.13 11.36 -6.14
CA PHE A 86 -14.01 12.78 -6.47
C PHE A 86 -15.17 13.35 -7.30
N GLY A 87 -16.05 12.51 -7.85
CA GLY A 87 -17.10 12.95 -8.77
C GLY A 87 -16.58 13.21 -10.19
N GLU A 88 -15.51 12.54 -10.60
CA GLU A 88 -14.78 12.80 -11.85
C GLU A 88 -15.06 11.78 -12.96
N GLY A 89 -15.77 10.67 -12.67
CA GLY A 89 -16.16 9.67 -13.67
C GLY A 89 -14.97 9.11 -14.47
N GLU A 90 -15.03 9.17 -15.81
CA GLU A 90 -14.03 8.59 -16.73
C GLU A 90 -12.58 9.11 -16.50
N ALA A 91 -12.42 10.30 -15.91
CA ALA A 91 -11.11 10.84 -15.59
C ALA A 91 -10.41 10.02 -14.49
N LEU A 92 -11.17 9.48 -13.53
CA LEU A 92 -10.66 8.54 -12.51
C LEU A 92 -10.08 7.30 -13.17
N GLU A 93 -10.85 6.66 -14.06
CA GLU A 93 -10.43 5.44 -14.73
C GLU A 93 -9.14 5.63 -15.53
N SER A 94 -9.09 6.68 -16.35
CA SER A 94 -7.93 7.00 -17.18
C SER A 94 -6.67 7.24 -16.33
N GLN A 95 -6.82 7.99 -15.23
CA GLN A 95 -5.72 8.35 -14.36
C GLN A 95 -5.24 7.15 -13.51
N VAL A 96 -6.17 6.38 -12.95
CA VAL A 96 -5.85 5.15 -12.19
C VAL A 96 -5.11 4.16 -13.08
N THR A 97 -5.62 3.91 -14.29
CA THR A 97 -4.98 3.05 -15.30
C THR A 97 -3.54 3.52 -15.56
N ALA A 98 -3.36 4.78 -15.95
CA ALA A 98 -2.06 5.33 -16.32
C ALA A 98 -1.03 5.30 -15.18
N VAL A 99 -1.49 5.46 -13.93
CA VAL A 99 -0.62 5.41 -12.74
C VAL A 99 -0.24 3.97 -12.40
N MET A 100 -1.22 3.05 -12.42
CA MET A 100 -1.01 1.66 -12.02
C MET A 100 -0.13 0.89 -12.99
N GLU A 101 -0.31 1.08 -14.30
CA GLU A 101 0.53 0.45 -15.34
C GLU A 101 2.01 0.81 -15.18
N LYS A 102 2.31 2.04 -14.73
CA LYS A 102 3.68 2.52 -14.50
C LYS A 102 4.24 2.10 -13.13
N ALA A 103 3.41 1.62 -12.22
CA ALA A 103 3.81 1.33 -10.84
C ALA A 103 4.63 0.05 -10.71
N LEU A 104 4.43 -0.91 -11.63
CA LEU A 104 5.11 -2.20 -11.62
C LEU A 104 6.36 -2.15 -12.51
N GLN A 105 7.54 -2.13 -11.89
CA GLN A 105 8.80 -2.06 -12.64
C GLN A 105 9.30 -3.42 -13.14
N SER A 106 8.80 -4.52 -12.58
CA SER A 106 9.30 -5.87 -12.82
C SER A 106 8.67 -6.56 -14.04
N ARG A 107 7.60 -5.98 -14.60
CA ARG A 107 6.88 -6.48 -15.78
C ARG A 107 6.06 -5.34 -16.37
N VAL A 108 5.82 -5.38 -17.68
CA VAL A 108 4.80 -4.53 -18.31
C VAL A 108 3.43 -4.93 -17.77
N LEU A 109 2.74 -3.98 -17.15
CA LEU A 109 1.33 -4.10 -16.78
C LEU A 109 0.53 -3.26 -17.77
N GLN A 110 -0.39 -3.91 -18.48
CA GLN A 110 -1.44 -3.25 -19.26
C GLN A 110 -2.76 -3.53 -18.57
N LEU A 111 -3.62 -2.52 -18.47
CA LEU A 111 -4.95 -2.65 -17.86
C LEU A 111 -6.02 -2.31 -18.90
N THR A 112 -7.18 -2.91 -18.74
CA THR A 112 -8.36 -2.60 -19.55
C THR A 112 -9.61 -2.69 -18.69
N THR A 113 -10.58 -1.81 -18.93
CA THR A 113 -11.93 -1.87 -18.35
C THR A 113 -12.91 -2.61 -19.26
N GLU A 114 -12.46 -3.11 -20.41
CA GLU A 114 -13.22 -3.93 -21.34
C GLU A 114 -12.91 -5.42 -21.09
N GLN A 115 -13.83 -6.15 -20.47
CA GLN A 115 -13.60 -7.55 -20.08
C GLN A 115 -13.21 -8.45 -21.28
N ASP A 116 -13.84 -8.24 -22.44
CA ASP A 116 -13.57 -9.01 -23.65
C ASP A 116 -12.20 -8.72 -24.29
N ALA A 117 -11.56 -7.62 -23.90
CA ALA A 117 -10.20 -7.27 -24.34
C ALA A 117 -9.11 -7.89 -23.46
N ALA A 118 -9.47 -8.40 -22.28
CA ALA A 118 -8.52 -8.97 -21.33
C ALA A 118 -7.90 -10.27 -21.86
N GLU A 119 -6.62 -10.49 -21.57
CA GLU A 119 -5.94 -11.71 -22.02
C GLU A 119 -6.50 -12.98 -21.37
N ASP A 120 -6.83 -12.91 -20.09
CA ASP A 120 -7.57 -13.96 -19.39
C ASP A 120 -8.69 -13.30 -18.55
N PRO A 121 -9.96 -13.33 -19.02
CA PRO A 121 -11.07 -12.67 -18.34
C PRO A 121 -11.45 -13.33 -17.02
N ALA A 122 -10.89 -14.49 -16.69
CA ALA A 122 -11.04 -15.07 -15.35
C ALA A 122 -10.29 -14.25 -14.31
N PHE A 123 -9.22 -13.55 -14.68
CA PHE A 123 -8.47 -12.69 -13.77
C PHE A 123 -8.99 -11.26 -13.84
N ARG A 124 -9.22 -10.65 -12.68
CA ARG A 124 -9.62 -9.25 -12.58
C ARG A 124 -8.97 -8.55 -11.41
N LEU A 125 -8.70 -7.28 -11.60
CA LEU A 125 -8.28 -6.33 -10.59
C LEU A 125 -9.49 -5.46 -10.22
N VAL A 126 -9.97 -5.58 -9.00
CA VAL A 126 -11.15 -4.85 -8.52
C VAL A 126 -10.70 -3.75 -7.58
N LEU A 127 -11.18 -2.52 -7.80
CA LEU A 127 -10.95 -1.35 -6.96
C LEU A 127 -12.31 -0.82 -6.48
N VAL A 128 -12.55 -0.83 -5.18
CA VAL A 128 -13.79 -0.27 -4.59
C VAL A 128 -13.44 0.90 -3.69
N PHE A 129 -13.88 2.09 -4.09
CA PHE A 129 -13.68 3.35 -3.36
C PHE A 129 -14.83 3.66 -2.43
N ASN A 130 -14.51 4.18 -1.23
CA ASN A 130 -15.46 4.76 -0.26
C ASN A 130 -16.67 3.86 0.06
N SER A 131 -16.52 2.54 0.00
CA SER A 131 -17.64 1.63 0.23
C SER A 131 -18.24 1.82 1.63
N PRO A 132 -19.57 1.97 1.77
CA PRO A 132 -20.20 2.06 3.09
C PRO A 132 -20.14 0.73 3.85
N ASN A 133 -19.91 -0.38 3.15
CA ASN A 133 -19.77 -1.71 3.74
C ASN A 133 -18.76 -2.54 2.98
N ILE A 134 -17.53 -2.52 3.47
CA ILE A 134 -16.38 -3.21 2.89
C ILE A 134 -16.47 -4.76 2.96
N GLY A 135 -17.37 -5.31 3.77
CA GLY A 135 -17.65 -6.75 3.85
C GLY A 135 -16.48 -7.62 4.34
N GLU A 136 -16.64 -8.93 4.19
CA GLU A 136 -15.63 -9.94 4.55
C GLU A 136 -14.52 -10.00 3.49
N VAL A 137 -13.26 -9.90 3.92
CA VAL A 137 -12.09 -9.87 3.01
C VAL A 137 -12.10 -11.06 2.05
N LEU A 138 -12.23 -12.29 2.55
CA LEU A 138 -12.18 -13.50 1.71
C LEU A 138 -13.36 -13.64 0.74
N ALA A 139 -14.46 -12.93 0.98
CA ALA A 139 -15.61 -12.93 0.10
C ALA A 139 -15.55 -11.80 -0.94
N PHE A 140 -14.51 -10.96 -0.94
CA PHE A 140 -14.45 -9.75 -1.77
C PHE A 140 -14.64 -10.03 -3.26
N CYS A 141 -14.06 -11.11 -3.80
CA CYS A 141 -14.21 -11.45 -5.22
C CYS A 141 -15.58 -12.07 -5.55
N SER A 142 -16.22 -12.80 -4.62
CA SER A 142 -17.52 -13.46 -4.86
C SER A 142 -18.73 -12.61 -4.48
N ARG A 143 -18.53 -11.65 -3.58
CA ARG A 143 -19.52 -10.68 -3.08
C ARG A 143 -18.86 -9.31 -3.00
N GLN A 144 -18.60 -8.74 -4.15
CA GLN A 144 -18.02 -7.41 -4.26
C GLN A 144 -18.93 -6.37 -3.61
N PRO A 145 -18.41 -5.55 -2.70
CA PRO A 145 -19.18 -4.45 -2.13
C PRO A 145 -19.34 -3.34 -3.17
N GLU A 146 -20.47 -2.64 -3.12
CA GLU A 146 -20.69 -1.44 -3.94
C GLU A 146 -19.77 -0.31 -3.47
N GLY A 147 -19.29 0.49 -4.42
CA GLY A 147 -18.55 1.70 -4.17
C GLY A 147 -19.43 2.82 -3.60
N GLY A 148 -18.79 3.74 -2.90
CA GLY A 148 -19.44 4.91 -2.34
C GLY A 148 -19.55 6.08 -3.32
N PRO A 149 -20.42 7.06 -3.00
CA PRO A 149 -20.47 8.32 -3.73
C PRO A 149 -19.19 9.14 -3.51
N PRO A 150 -19.03 10.23 -4.29
CA PRO A 150 -18.01 11.25 -4.01
C PRO A 150 -18.13 11.73 -2.57
N THR A 151 -16.99 11.82 -1.91
CA THR A 151 -16.93 12.24 -0.52
C THR A 151 -16.14 13.53 -0.42
N SER A 152 -16.68 14.51 0.30
CA SER A 152 -15.89 15.64 0.78
C SER A 152 -15.11 15.27 2.04
N ALA A 153 -15.09 13.99 2.43
CA ALA A 153 -14.35 13.54 3.58
C ALA A 153 -12.87 13.88 3.41
N GLU A 154 -12.24 14.20 4.53
CA GLU A 154 -10.79 14.40 4.64
C GLU A 154 -10.00 13.14 4.29
N ARG A 155 -10.68 12.00 4.01
CA ARG A 155 -10.05 10.73 3.69
C ARG A 155 -10.80 10.00 2.59
N ILE A 156 -10.03 9.48 1.63
CA ILE A 156 -10.49 8.50 0.65
C ILE A 156 -10.08 7.12 1.13
N GLU A 157 -11.01 6.17 1.09
CA GLU A 157 -10.76 4.77 1.41
C GLU A 157 -10.89 3.91 0.15
N LEU A 158 -10.03 2.90 0.04
CA LEU A 158 -9.99 1.96 -1.06
C LEU A 158 -9.79 0.54 -0.53
N ARG A 159 -10.59 -0.40 -1.01
CA ARG A 159 -10.23 -1.81 -1.03
C ARG A 159 -9.94 -2.25 -2.46
N ALA A 160 -8.76 -2.82 -2.65
CA ALA A 160 -8.34 -3.41 -3.90
C ALA A 160 -8.22 -4.93 -3.77
N GLY A 161 -8.63 -5.67 -4.78
CA GLY A 161 -8.53 -7.13 -4.81
C GLY A 161 -8.04 -7.64 -6.15
N PHE A 162 -7.14 -8.61 -6.12
CA PHE A 162 -6.77 -9.38 -7.30
C PHE A 162 -7.49 -10.74 -7.24
N CYS A 163 -8.34 -10.99 -8.22
CA CYS A 163 -9.27 -12.11 -8.24
C CYS A 163 -8.97 -13.06 -9.40
N ARG A 164 -9.33 -14.33 -9.21
CA ARG A 164 -9.49 -15.31 -10.30
C ARG A 164 -10.85 -15.98 -10.16
N GLY A 165 -11.81 -15.56 -10.97
CA GLY A 165 -13.22 -15.88 -10.76
C GLY A 165 -13.66 -15.38 -9.38
N ASP A 166 -14.13 -16.29 -8.54
CA ASP A 166 -14.56 -16.00 -7.17
C ASP A 166 -13.43 -16.12 -6.13
N ASP A 167 -12.26 -16.63 -6.54
CA ASP A 167 -11.11 -16.81 -5.65
C ASP A 167 -10.37 -15.47 -5.45
N LEU A 168 -10.18 -15.08 -4.19
CA LEU A 168 -9.29 -13.98 -3.83
C LEU A 168 -7.83 -14.45 -3.82
N LEU A 169 -6.97 -13.74 -4.57
CA LEU A 169 -5.53 -13.98 -4.62
C LEU A 169 -4.74 -12.99 -3.77
N ALA A 170 -5.17 -11.73 -3.70
CA ALA A 170 -4.63 -10.72 -2.81
C ALA A 170 -5.68 -9.65 -2.53
N ALA A 171 -5.66 -9.06 -1.34
CA ALA A 171 -6.42 -7.86 -1.02
C ALA A 171 -5.51 -6.83 -0.35
N VAL A 172 -5.73 -5.56 -0.69
CA VAL A 172 -5.06 -4.40 -0.11
C VAL A 172 -6.11 -3.39 0.29
N ASP A 173 -6.09 -2.96 1.54
CA ASP A 173 -6.84 -1.79 1.99
C ASP A 173 -5.89 -0.60 2.00
N GLY A 174 -6.38 0.55 1.56
CA GLY A 174 -5.58 1.76 1.51
C GLY A 174 -6.40 3.01 1.75
N TRP A 175 -5.73 4.05 2.20
CA TRP A 175 -6.35 5.35 2.40
C TRP A 175 -5.36 6.48 2.18
N VAL A 176 -5.91 7.64 1.85
CA VAL A 176 -5.16 8.89 1.69
C VAL A 176 -5.98 10.04 2.26
N GLU A 177 -5.32 10.94 2.96
CA GLU A 177 -5.95 12.13 3.55
C GLU A 177 -5.78 13.34 2.63
N ASP A 178 -6.80 14.21 2.65
CA ASP A 178 -6.84 15.53 2.03
C ASP A 178 -6.54 15.57 0.51
N ALA A 179 -6.66 14.46 -0.22
CA ALA A 179 -6.44 14.42 -1.66
C ALA A 179 -7.50 15.25 -2.40
N ALA A 180 -7.06 16.12 -3.31
CA ALA A 180 -7.93 17.10 -3.95
C ALA A 180 -8.59 16.63 -5.26
N GLY A 181 -8.13 15.52 -5.83
CA GLY A 181 -8.59 15.00 -7.12
C GLY A 181 -7.73 13.83 -7.62
N THR A 182 -8.06 13.29 -8.78
CA THR A 182 -7.36 12.12 -9.36
C THR A 182 -5.90 12.40 -9.73
N ALA A 183 -5.57 13.65 -10.08
CA ALA A 183 -4.21 14.08 -10.37
C ALA A 183 -3.41 14.51 -9.11
N ASP A 184 -3.98 14.39 -7.91
CA ASP A 184 -3.26 14.70 -6.67
C ASP A 184 -2.09 13.72 -6.47
N PRO A 185 -0.84 14.20 -6.26
CA PRO A 185 0.32 13.33 -6.08
C PRO A 185 0.16 12.28 -4.98
N ARG A 186 -0.62 12.58 -3.92
CA ARG A 186 -0.88 11.65 -2.81
C ARG A 186 -1.80 10.52 -3.25
N PHE A 187 -2.83 10.82 -4.03
CA PHE A 187 -3.71 9.82 -4.62
C PHE A 187 -2.95 8.92 -5.60
N GLU A 188 -2.14 9.51 -6.48
CA GLU A 188 -1.30 8.70 -7.37
C GLU A 188 -0.34 7.81 -6.59
N GLN A 189 0.23 8.31 -5.49
CA GLN A 189 1.11 7.53 -4.64
C GLN A 189 0.38 6.35 -3.98
N LEU A 190 -0.88 6.54 -3.56
CA LEU A 190 -1.73 5.45 -3.06
C LEU A 190 -1.90 4.38 -4.14
N MET A 191 -2.29 4.74 -5.37
CA MET A 191 -2.48 3.77 -6.45
C MET A 191 -1.19 3.01 -6.76
N ARG A 192 -0.04 3.70 -6.77
CA ARG A 192 1.27 3.07 -6.95
C ARG A 192 1.61 2.08 -5.83
N GLN A 193 1.28 2.40 -4.57
CA GLN A 193 1.50 1.50 -3.43
C GLN A 193 0.60 0.28 -3.52
N VAL A 194 -0.69 0.47 -3.79
CA VAL A 194 -1.69 -0.59 -3.93
C VAL A 194 -1.25 -1.64 -4.95
N VAL A 195 -0.80 -1.25 -6.15
CA VAL A 195 -0.31 -2.18 -7.18
C VAL A 195 0.87 -3.01 -6.67
N ARG A 196 1.84 -2.36 -6.03
CA ARG A 196 3.05 -3.05 -5.54
C ARG A 196 2.71 -4.06 -4.45
N ASP A 197 1.81 -3.69 -3.55
CA ASP A 197 1.40 -4.55 -2.45
C ASP A 197 0.55 -5.71 -2.97
N LEU A 198 -0.36 -5.44 -3.91
CA LEU A 198 -1.18 -6.45 -4.57
C LEU A 198 -0.36 -7.48 -5.30
N PHE A 199 0.73 -7.10 -5.98
CA PHE A 199 1.54 -7.98 -6.83
C PHE A 199 2.90 -8.29 -6.20
N THR A 200 2.85 -8.86 -5.00
CA THR A 200 4.04 -9.29 -4.27
C THR A 200 4.41 -10.73 -4.64
N ARG A 201 5.72 -11.00 -4.77
CA ARG A 201 6.24 -12.37 -4.88
C ARG A 201 6.21 -13.05 -3.52
N ARG A 202 6.10 -14.38 -3.49
CA ARG A 202 6.35 -15.15 -2.27
C ARG A 202 7.70 -14.73 -1.69
N ARG A 203 7.73 -14.22 -0.47
CA ARG A 203 8.99 -14.12 0.28
C ARG A 203 9.40 -15.55 0.58
N SER A 204 10.54 -15.97 0.04
CA SER A 204 11.25 -17.11 0.59
C SER A 204 11.77 -16.65 1.95
N ASP A 205 11.19 -17.16 3.02
CA ASP A 205 11.79 -17.05 4.35
C ASP A 205 13.09 -17.88 4.29
N ASP A 206 14.21 -17.21 4.03
CA ASP A 206 15.57 -17.71 4.26
C ASP A 206 16.03 -17.35 5.68
#